data_AF-A0AAW9EUX1-F1
#
_entry.id   AF-A0AAW9EUX1-F1
#
_cell.length_a   1.000
_cell.length_b   1.000
_cell.length_c   1.000
_cell.angle_alpha   90.00
_cell.angle_beta   90.00
_cell.angle_gamma   90.00
#
_symmetry.space_group_name_H-M   'P 1'
#
loop_
_entity.id
_entity.type
_entity.pdbx_description
1 polymer ?
#
loop_
_entity_poly.entity_id
_entity_poly.type
_entity_poly.pdbx_seq_one_letter_code
_entity_poly.pdbx_strand_id
1 'polypeptide(L)'
;MNKREIHLDVIRIVACLAVILFHYNVYLLYADPKVARIGEISYLHQTVGDIAISLFIILSGFALTISQGKVTDNFSYLDFYKRRFLGIYPSFWISYLIVAAVFLLVGQSFGDGQWWKLLLSLIGLDGFFLYRMQNYYLVGEWYTGYMLITYLLYPFLKKLFDKTPLYCWLIVLAIFISLNAVYDKLFDVYINCNPIMRMPEILFGITFATYIINNRSNEIWLSIISLFVLVFSSYLYNVLPPQLYMLVIGVSIFSIMSLLFSFIRYNDIVSNFIVKISSLTFLAFLFHHQIIYAVFRIFDYRSLDYQQKVALLVFCVLASFYVAKEVAPLVNSFTRLLKSKMLKNS
;
A
#
# COMPACT_ATOMS: atom_id res chain seq x y z
N MET A 1 14.06 7.91 21.57
CA MET A 1 13.16 6.96 20.88
C MET A 1 11.92 7.74 20.46
N ASN A 2 11.64 7.87 19.16
CA ASN A 2 10.36 8.44 18.73
C ASN A 2 9.24 7.52 19.20
N LYS A 3 8.22 8.10 19.85
CA LYS A 3 7.04 7.38 20.33
C LYS A 3 6.33 6.76 19.13
N ARG A 4 5.91 5.49 19.25
CA ARG A 4 5.15 4.83 18.19
C ARG A 4 3.74 5.39 18.18
N GLU A 5 3.32 5.89 17.03
CA GLU A 5 1.98 6.44 16.84
C GLU A 5 0.97 5.34 16.51
N ILE A 6 0.32 4.79 17.55
CA ILE A 6 -0.63 3.67 17.43
C ILE A 6 -1.78 4.00 16.47
N HIS A 7 -2.24 5.25 16.45
CA HIS A 7 -3.30 5.67 15.54
C HIS A 7 -2.91 5.51 14.05
N LEU A 8 -1.64 5.64 13.69
CA LEU A 8 -1.17 5.40 12.31
C LEU A 8 -1.11 3.91 11.95
N ASP A 9 -0.89 3.04 12.94
CA ASP A 9 -1.06 1.60 12.76
C ASP A 9 -2.54 1.24 12.50
N VAL A 10 -3.49 1.94 13.12
CA VAL A 10 -4.92 1.78 12.82
C VAL A 10 -5.21 2.18 11.36
N ILE A 11 -4.69 3.31 10.88
CA ILE A 11 -4.85 3.72 9.46
C ILE A 11 -4.29 2.63 8.53
N ARG A 12 -3.14 2.03 8.86
CA ARG A 12 -2.57 0.93 8.05
C ARG A 12 -3.51 -0.28 7.98
N ILE A 13 -4.13 -0.65 9.10
CA ILE A 13 -5.10 -1.76 9.15
C ILE A 13 -6.34 -1.41 8.30
N VAL A 14 -6.88 -0.20 8.46
CA VAL A 14 -8.03 0.27 7.67
C VAL A 14 -7.72 0.24 6.18
N ALA A 15 -6.55 0.73 5.76
CA ALA A 15 -6.12 0.67 4.37
C ALA A 15 -6.04 -0.79 3.86
N CYS A 16 -5.49 -1.71 4.66
CA CYS A 16 -5.43 -3.12 4.29
C CYS A 16 -6.82 -3.73 4.11
N LEU A 17 -7.75 -3.46 5.02
CA LEU A 17 -9.13 -3.94 4.95
C LEU A 17 -9.86 -3.35 3.73
N ALA A 18 -9.64 -2.08 3.44
CA ALA A 18 -10.22 -1.39 2.29
C ALA A 18 -9.74 -2.00 0.96
N VAL A 19 -8.45 -2.35 0.84
CA VAL A 19 -7.93 -3.09 -0.34
C VAL A 19 -8.62 -4.45 -0.49
N ILE A 20 -8.74 -5.22 0.59
CA ILE A 20 -9.39 -6.55 0.54
C ILE A 20 -10.86 -6.40 0.13
N LEU A 21 -11.58 -5.43 0.71
CA LEU A 21 -12.97 -5.13 0.35
C LEU A 21 -13.10 -4.73 -1.13
N PHE A 22 -12.21 -3.85 -1.61
CA PHE A 22 -12.21 -3.42 -3.00
C PHE A 22 -12.07 -4.60 -3.94
N HIS A 23 -11.06 -5.46 -3.75
CA HIS A 23 -10.86 -6.62 -4.60
C HIS A 23 -12.00 -7.63 -4.47
N TYR A 24 -12.51 -7.88 -3.27
CA TYR A 24 -13.68 -8.73 -3.09
C TYR A 24 -14.89 -8.24 -3.91
N ASN A 25 -15.18 -6.94 -3.86
CA ASN A 25 -16.26 -6.33 -4.66
C ASN A 25 -15.98 -6.36 -6.16
N VAL A 26 -14.71 -6.23 -6.60
CA VAL A 26 -14.32 -6.41 -8.00
C VAL A 26 -14.58 -7.84 -8.46
N TYR A 27 -14.27 -8.86 -7.64
CA TYR A 27 -14.59 -10.25 -7.95
C TYR A 27 -16.09 -10.52 -8.00
N LEU A 28 -16.90 -9.89 -7.14
CA LEU A 28 -18.37 -9.93 -7.26
C LEU A 28 -18.83 -9.37 -8.61
N LEU A 29 -18.27 -8.23 -9.03
CA LEU A 29 -18.58 -7.59 -10.30
C LEU A 29 -18.22 -8.48 -11.50
N TYR A 30 -17.07 -9.15 -11.46
CA TYR A 30 -16.67 -10.11 -12.49
C TYR A 30 -17.56 -11.35 -12.52
N ALA A 31 -18.07 -11.81 -11.38
CA ALA A 31 -18.98 -12.94 -11.31
C ALA A 31 -20.34 -12.62 -11.94
N ASP A 32 -20.91 -11.46 -11.62
CA ASP A 32 -22.11 -10.90 -12.26
C ASP A 32 -22.25 -9.39 -11.93
N PRO A 33 -22.30 -8.50 -12.92
CA PRO A 33 -22.48 -7.06 -12.69
C PRO A 33 -23.74 -6.68 -11.91
N LYS A 34 -24.76 -7.56 -11.89
CA LYS A 34 -26.04 -7.33 -11.19
C LYS A 34 -26.02 -7.79 -9.74
N VAL A 35 -24.98 -8.52 -9.31
CA VAL A 35 -24.90 -9.02 -7.94
C VAL A 35 -24.68 -7.85 -6.97
N ALA A 36 -25.46 -7.83 -5.89
CA ALA A 36 -25.30 -6.86 -4.82
C ALA A 36 -23.88 -6.93 -4.24
N ARG A 37 -23.20 -5.78 -4.22
CA ARG A 37 -21.86 -5.56 -3.65
C ARG A 37 -21.98 -5.19 -2.17
N ILE A 38 -20.87 -5.32 -1.43
CA ILE A 38 -20.81 -4.86 -0.05
C ILE A 38 -20.38 -3.39 -0.05
N GLY A 39 -21.34 -2.49 0.10
CA GLY A 39 -21.13 -1.06 -0.12
C GLY A 39 -20.84 -0.73 -1.59
N GLU A 40 -20.27 0.45 -1.81
CA GLU A 40 -19.90 0.92 -3.15
C GLU A 40 -18.42 0.67 -3.46
N ILE A 41 -18.11 0.53 -4.75
CA ILE A 41 -16.71 0.42 -5.20
C ILE A 41 -16.00 1.77 -5.11
N SER A 42 -16.76 2.86 -5.20
CA SER A 42 -16.23 4.22 -5.20
C SER A 42 -17.01 5.12 -4.26
N TYR A 43 -16.28 5.95 -3.52
CA TYR A 43 -16.81 7.01 -2.67
C TYR A 43 -16.10 8.31 -3.03
N LEU A 44 -16.82 9.43 -3.03
CA LEU A 44 -16.25 10.73 -3.41
C LEU A 44 -15.54 10.66 -4.78
N HIS A 45 -16.16 9.97 -5.75
CA HIS A 45 -15.60 9.74 -7.09
C HIS A 45 -14.21 9.08 -7.14
N GLN A 46 -13.78 8.40 -6.07
CA GLN A 46 -12.54 7.64 -6.00
C GLN A 46 -12.84 6.21 -5.61
N THR A 47 -12.13 5.25 -6.21
CA THR A 47 -12.31 3.86 -5.81
C THR A 47 -11.81 3.66 -4.38
N VAL A 48 -12.43 2.74 -3.65
CA VAL A 48 -11.95 2.34 -2.31
C VAL A 48 -10.48 1.87 -2.39
N GLY A 49 -10.10 1.21 -3.49
CA GLY A 49 -8.72 0.80 -3.76
C GLY A 49 -7.77 1.99 -3.87
N ASP A 50 -8.09 3.01 -4.68
CA ASP A 50 -7.24 4.20 -4.85
C ASP A 50 -7.04 4.94 -3.52
N ILE A 51 -8.11 5.13 -2.74
CA ILE A 51 -8.04 5.73 -1.40
C ILE A 51 -7.12 4.91 -0.50
N ALA A 52 -7.30 3.59 -0.45
CA ALA A 52 -6.50 2.72 0.41
C ALA A 52 -5.01 2.74 0.04
N ILE A 53 -4.70 2.77 -1.26
CA ILE A 53 -3.34 2.90 -1.76
C ILE A 53 -2.74 4.26 -1.40
N SER A 54 -3.50 5.37 -1.51
CA SER A 54 -3.06 6.69 -1.02
C SER A 54 -2.66 6.65 0.45
N LEU A 55 -3.46 6.02 1.31
CA LEU A 55 -3.13 5.87 2.73
C LEU A 55 -1.81 5.10 2.93
N PHE A 56 -1.59 4.00 2.21
CA PHE A 56 -0.34 3.24 2.31
C PHE A 56 0.88 4.02 1.82
N ILE A 57 0.73 4.81 0.76
CA ILE A 57 1.81 5.64 0.20
C ILE A 57 2.18 6.74 1.20
N ILE A 58 1.20 7.47 1.75
CA ILE A 58 1.44 8.49 2.78
C ILE A 58 2.10 7.87 4.01
N LEU A 59 1.60 6.72 4.49
CA LEU A 59 2.20 5.98 5.61
C LEU A 59 3.64 5.54 5.32
N SER A 60 3.96 5.21 4.06
CA SER A 60 5.33 4.86 3.66
C SER A 60 6.27 6.06 3.78
N GLY A 61 5.87 7.23 3.25
CA GLY A 61 6.65 8.47 3.39
C GLY A 61 6.86 8.87 4.85
N PHE A 62 5.82 8.73 5.67
CA PHE A 62 5.88 8.97 7.11
C PHE A 62 6.85 8.01 7.82
N ALA A 63 6.63 6.70 7.67
CA ALA A 63 7.37 5.67 8.40
C ALA A 63 8.86 5.66 8.04
N LEU A 64 9.20 5.91 6.76
CA LEU A 64 10.59 6.06 6.33
C LEU A 64 11.24 7.26 7.00
N THR A 65 10.53 8.39 7.09
CA THR A 65 11.04 9.62 7.73
C THR A 65 11.30 9.40 9.22
N ILE A 66 10.38 8.76 9.93
CA ILE A 66 10.54 8.48 11.37
C ILE A 66 11.65 7.45 11.64
N SER A 67 11.74 6.40 10.81
CA SER A 67 12.71 5.31 11.04
C SER A 67 14.14 5.67 10.65
N GLN A 68 14.32 6.63 9.74
CA GLN A 68 15.65 7.01 9.22
C GLN A 68 16.14 8.36 9.73
N GLY A 69 15.23 9.27 10.08
CA GLY A 69 15.59 10.62 10.45
C GLY A 69 16.01 11.47 9.25
N LYS A 70 16.94 12.40 9.47
CA LYS A 70 17.48 13.26 8.40
C LYS A 70 18.54 12.53 7.57
N VAL A 71 18.52 12.75 6.26
CA VAL A 71 19.57 12.30 5.34
C VAL A 71 20.71 13.31 5.42
N THR A 72 21.77 12.95 6.15
CA THR A 72 23.00 13.75 6.30
C THR A 72 24.08 13.26 5.33
N ASP A 73 25.23 13.94 5.28
CA ASP A 73 26.32 13.55 4.39
C ASP A 73 26.93 12.17 4.73
N ASN A 74 26.72 11.66 5.95
CA ASN A 74 27.12 10.32 6.39
C ASN A 74 26.04 9.25 6.16
N PHE A 75 25.00 9.55 5.38
CA PHE A 75 23.92 8.61 5.11
C PHE A 75 24.39 7.42 4.25
N SER A 76 24.31 6.21 4.80
CA SER A 76 24.60 4.97 4.07
C SER A 76 23.40 4.54 3.22
N TYR A 77 23.47 4.85 1.93
CA TYR A 77 22.49 4.38 0.93
C TYR A 77 22.41 2.86 0.89
N LEU A 78 23.56 2.18 1.01
CA LEU A 78 23.61 0.72 0.99
C LEU A 78 22.83 0.13 2.18
N ASP A 79 23.01 0.66 3.39
CA ASP A 79 22.28 0.14 4.55
C ASP A 79 20.79 0.46 4.50
N PHE A 80 20.42 1.60 3.93
CA PHE A 80 19.02 1.89 3.61
C PHE A 80 18.43 0.79 2.71
N TYR A 81 19.08 0.48 1.58
CA TYR A 81 18.57 -0.51 0.64
C TYR A 81 18.60 -1.93 1.22
N LYS A 82 19.61 -2.30 2.01
CA LYS A 82 19.63 -3.58 2.76
C LYS A 82 18.44 -3.69 3.72
N ARG A 83 18.09 -2.62 4.44
CA ARG A 83 16.93 -2.60 5.35
C ARG A 83 15.61 -2.70 4.60
N ARG A 84 15.48 -2.05 3.43
CA ARG A 84 14.29 -2.17 2.57
C ARG A 84 14.18 -3.59 2.01
N PHE A 85 15.31 -4.14 1.55
CA PHE A 85 15.39 -5.49 1.04
C PHE A 85 14.88 -6.51 2.08
N LEU A 86 15.43 -6.46 3.30
CA LEU A 86 15.04 -7.33 4.41
C LEU A 86 13.59 -7.11 4.87
N GLY A 87 13.01 -5.94 4.63
CA GLY A 87 11.62 -5.63 4.97
C GLY A 87 10.58 -6.17 4.00
N ILE A 88 10.96 -6.47 2.75
CA ILE A 88 10.04 -6.82 1.65
C ILE A 88 10.27 -8.24 1.15
N TYR A 89 11.49 -8.53 0.69
CA TYR A 89 11.79 -9.74 -0.07
C TYR A 89 11.57 -11.05 0.70
N PRO A 90 11.92 -11.16 1.99
CA PRO A 90 11.65 -12.39 2.74
C PRO A 90 10.16 -12.76 2.75
N SER A 91 9.30 -11.77 3.03
CA SER A 91 7.85 -11.96 3.00
C SER A 91 7.37 -12.30 1.60
N PHE A 92 7.81 -11.54 0.59
CA PHE A 92 7.41 -11.74 -0.79
C PHE A 92 7.81 -13.12 -1.32
N TRP A 93 9.09 -13.52 -1.19
CA TRP A 93 9.58 -14.80 -1.70
C TRP A 93 8.94 -16.00 -1.01
N ILE A 94 8.79 -15.96 0.32
CA ILE A 94 8.16 -17.06 1.04
C ILE A 94 6.68 -17.18 0.65
N SER A 95 5.94 -16.06 0.59
CA SER A 95 4.55 -16.08 0.13
C SER A 95 4.44 -16.60 -1.31
N TYR A 96 5.30 -16.13 -2.21
CA TYR A 96 5.34 -16.57 -3.59
C TYR A 96 5.58 -18.07 -3.70
N LEU A 97 6.61 -18.59 -3.01
CA LEU A 97 6.95 -20.02 -3.03
C LEU A 97 5.83 -20.89 -2.45
N ILE A 98 5.16 -20.44 -1.39
CA ILE A 98 4.00 -21.15 -0.82
C ILE A 98 2.88 -21.23 -1.85
N VAL A 99 2.50 -20.12 -2.49
CA VAL A 99 1.44 -20.11 -3.50
C VAL A 99 1.83 -20.95 -4.72
N ALA A 100 3.07 -20.82 -5.20
CA ALA A 100 3.59 -21.63 -6.31
C ALA A 100 3.50 -23.12 -5.99
N ALA A 101 3.92 -23.53 -4.78
CA ALA A 101 3.83 -24.92 -4.34
C ALA A 101 2.38 -25.40 -4.27
N VAL A 102 1.46 -24.58 -3.76
CA VAL A 102 0.02 -24.91 -3.73
C VAL A 102 -0.50 -25.15 -5.14
N PHE A 103 -0.20 -24.28 -6.11
CA PHE A 103 -0.61 -24.46 -7.51
C PHE A 103 -0.13 -25.79 -8.07
N LEU A 104 1.15 -26.12 -7.90
CA LEU A 104 1.73 -27.39 -8.37
C LEU A 104 1.09 -28.61 -7.70
N LEU A 105 0.85 -28.55 -6.38
CA LEU A 105 0.25 -29.65 -5.62
C LEU A 105 -1.20 -29.93 -6.03
N VAL A 106 -1.95 -28.91 -6.45
CA VAL A 106 -3.33 -29.07 -6.95
C VAL A 106 -3.38 -29.30 -8.47
N GLY A 107 -2.24 -29.56 -9.11
CA GLY A 107 -2.14 -29.84 -10.54
C GLY A 107 -2.41 -28.64 -11.46
N GLN A 108 -2.32 -27.41 -10.94
CA GLN A 108 -2.47 -26.18 -11.71
C GLN A 108 -1.10 -25.64 -12.13
N SER A 109 -0.97 -25.30 -13.41
CA SER A 109 0.18 -24.55 -13.90
C SER A 109 0.04 -23.06 -13.56
N PHE A 110 1.18 -22.38 -13.51
CA PHE A 110 1.26 -20.92 -13.41
C PHE A 110 2.40 -20.42 -14.28
N GLY A 111 2.36 -19.13 -14.62
CA GLY A 111 3.32 -18.53 -15.53
C GLY A 111 3.02 -18.77 -17.00
N ASP A 112 3.77 -18.08 -17.85
CA ASP A 112 3.52 -17.99 -19.28
C ASP A 112 4.50 -18.84 -20.12
N GLY A 113 5.27 -19.72 -19.47
CA GLY A 113 6.23 -20.63 -20.10
C GLY A 113 7.58 -20.00 -20.48
N GLN A 114 7.76 -18.68 -20.36
CA GLN A 114 9.02 -18.02 -20.71
C GLN A 114 9.93 -17.86 -19.48
N TRP A 115 10.88 -18.78 -19.29
CA TRP A 115 11.70 -18.88 -18.07
C TRP A 115 12.36 -17.56 -17.63
N TRP A 116 12.77 -16.69 -18.57
CA TRP A 116 13.43 -15.42 -18.23
C TRP A 116 12.51 -14.47 -17.44
N LYS A 117 11.19 -14.59 -17.60
CA LYS A 117 10.20 -13.77 -16.87
C LYS A 117 10.08 -14.15 -15.39
N LEU A 118 10.60 -15.32 -14.97
CA LEU A 118 10.78 -15.63 -13.55
C LEU A 118 11.70 -14.64 -12.84
N LEU A 119 12.61 -13.99 -13.58
CA LEU A 119 13.45 -12.93 -13.00
C LEU A 119 12.60 -11.78 -12.48
N LEU A 120 11.45 -11.47 -13.10
CA LEU A 120 10.54 -10.44 -12.62
C LEU A 120 9.92 -10.82 -11.28
N SER A 121 9.53 -12.08 -11.11
CA SER A 121 9.06 -12.59 -9.83
C SER A 121 10.18 -12.57 -8.80
N LEU A 122 11.40 -12.99 -9.15
CA LEU A 122 12.53 -12.95 -8.22
C LEU A 122 12.81 -11.54 -7.68
N ILE A 123 12.67 -10.50 -8.52
CA ILE A 123 12.87 -9.10 -8.11
C ILE A 123 11.58 -8.41 -7.65
N GLY A 124 10.43 -9.11 -7.59
CA GLY A 124 9.14 -8.56 -7.13
C GLY A 124 8.51 -7.51 -8.06
N LEU A 125 8.83 -7.54 -9.36
CA LEU A 125 8.28 -6.64 -10.39
C LEU A 125 7.28 -7.33 -11.32
N ASP A 126 7.02 -8.62 -11.15
CA ASP A 126 6.08 -9.39 -11.98
C ASP A 126 4.67 -8.79 -11.97
N GLY A 127 4.09 -8.54 -10.79
CA GLY A 127 2.78 -7.90 -10.68
C GLY A 127 2.72 -6.50 -11.29
N PHE A 128 3.81 -5.74 -11.18
CA PHE A 128 3.91 -4.41 -11.77
C PHE A 128 3.94 -4.46 -13.30
N PHE A 129 4.61 -5.43 -13.91
CA PHE A 129 4.72 -5.54 -15.38
C PHE A 129 3.54 -6.26 -16.06
N LEU A 130 2.50 -6.65 -15.32
CA LEU A 130 1.31 -7.29 -15.89
C LEU A 130 0.60 -6.42 -16.94
N TYR A 131 0.69 -5.09 -16.85
CA TYR A 131 0.10 -4.20 -17.87
C TYR A 131 0.76 -4.36 -19.26
N ARG A 132 1.99 -4.88 -19.32
CA ARG A 132 2.75 -5.02 -20.55
C ARG A 132 2.79 -6.45 -21.06
N MET A 133 2.88 -7.42 -20.15
CA MET A 133 3.00 -8.82 -20.52
C MET A 133 2.56 -9.77 -19.41
N GLN A 134 2.01 -10.90 -19.82
CA GLN A 134 1.86 -12.06 -18.94
C GLN A 134 3.24 -12.56 -18.50
N ASN A 135 3.30 -13.06 -17.27
CA ASN A 135 4.51 -13.52 -16.59
C ASN A 135 4.10 -14.48 -15.44
N TYR A 136 4.99 -14.68 -14.46
CA TYR A 136 4.80 -15.62 -13.35
C TYR A 136 4.20 -14.98 -12.10
N TYR A 137 3.37 -13.95 -12.23
CA TYR A 137 2.69 -13.30 -11.12
C TYR A 137 1.84 -14.27 -10.28
N LEU A 138 2.02 -14.23 -8.97
CA LEU A 138 1.23 -15.01 -8.01
C LEU A 138 0.78 -14.21 -6.78
N VAL A 139 1.58 -13.27 -6.28
CA VAL A 139 1.29 -12.56 -5.02
C VAL A 139 1.71 -11.10 -5.08
N GLY A 140 1.08 -10.29 -4.23
CA GLY A 140 1.54 -8.93 -3.92
C GLY A 140 1.11 -7.82 -4.85
N GLU A 141 0.27 -8.11 -5.85
CA GLU A 141 -0.29 -7.14 -6.79
C GLU A 141 0.77 -6.30 -7.51
N TRP A 142 0.31 -5.36 -8.34
CA TRP A 142 1.18 -4.34 -8.93
C TRP A 142 1.86 -3.45 -7.87
N TYR A 143 1.25 -3.33 -6.69
CA TYR A 143 1.71 -2.44 -5.62
C TYR A 143 3.09 -2.84 -5.04
N THR A 144 3.43 -4.13 -5.02
CA THR A 144 4.74 -4.56 -4.51
C THR A 144 5.88 -3.99 -5.37
N GLY A 145 5.76 -4.09 -6.70
CA GLY A 145 6.76 -3.50 -7.60
C GLY A 145 6.75 -1.97 -7.56
N TYR A 146 5.57 -1.36 -7.44
CA TYR A 146 5.43 0.08 -7.19
C TYR A 146 6.23 0.53 -5.94
N MET A 147 6.13 -0.20 -4.82
CA MET A 147 6.83 0.13 -3.59
C MET A 147 8.34 0.03 -3.75
N LEU A 148 8.82 -1.00 -4.45
CA LEU A 148 10.26 -1.18 -4.71
C LEU A 148 10.83 0.02 -5.48
N ILE A 149 10.18 0.43 -6.58
CA ILE A 149 10.60 1.59 -7.37
C ILE A 149 10.54 2.88 -6.54
N THR A 150 9.47 3.06 -5.77
CA THR A 150 9.31 4.23 -4.88
C THR A 150 10.43 4.30 -3.84
N TYR A 151 10.84 3.17 -3.26
CA TYR A 151 11.92 3.13 -2.28
C TYR A 151 13.30 3.36 -2.89
N LEU A 152 13.50 3.06 -4.18
CA LEU A 152 14.71 3.48 -4.90
C LEU A 152 14.83 5.01 -4.97
N LEU A 153 13.71 5.70 -5.21
CA LEU A 153 13.65 7.16 -5.34
C LEU A 153 13.70 7.89 -3.99
N TYR A 154 13.22 7.25 -2.91
CA TYR A 154 13.04 7.90 -1.61
C TYR A 154 14.27 8.63 -1.05
N PRO A 155 15.50 8.05 -1.02
CA PRO A 155 16.66 8.74 -0.44
C PRO A 155 16.99 10.07 -1.14
N PHE A 156 16.79 10.13 -2.46
CA PHE A 156 17.01 11.36 -3.23
C PHE A 156 15.95 12.41 -2.92
N LEU A 157 14.69 12.00 -2.91
CA LEU A 157 13.56 12.85 -2.53
C LEU A 157 13.76 13.41 -1.11
N LYS A 158 14.11 12.54 -0.16
CA LYS A 158 14.31 12.92 1.24
C LYS A 158 15.52 13.84 1.43
N LYS A 159 16.63 13.59 0.71
CA LYS A 159 17.81 14.47 0.73
C LYS A 159 17.48 15.87 0.23
N LEU A 160 16.70 15.98 -0.85
CA LEU A 160 16.25 17.27 -1.36
C LEU A 160 15.32 17.96 -0.36
N PHE A 161 14.35 17.24 0.19
CA PHE A 161 13.42 17.76 1.19
C PHE A 161 14.13 18.26 2.46
N ASP A 162 15.12 17.52 2.98
CA ASP A 162 15.85 17.90 4.19
C ASP A 162 16.68 19.17 4.01
N LYS A 163 17.13 19.46 2.78
CA LYS A 163 17.86 20.69 2.44
C LYS A 163 16.92 21.85 2.17
N THR A 164 15.92 21.63 1.31
CA THR A 164 15.05 22.67 0.77
C THR A 164 13.61 22.16 0.59
N PRO A 165 12.81 22.08 1.68
CA PRO A 165 11.47 21.48 1.64
C PRO A 165 10.54 22.13 0.59
N LEU A 166 10.53 23.46 0.51
CA LEU A 166 9.67 24.20 -0.44
C LEU A 166 10.06 23.91 -1.88
N TYR A 167 11.36 23.98 -2.22
CA TYR A 167 11.83 23.69 -3.57
C TYR A 167 11.61 22.22 -3.94
N CYS A 168 11.74 21.30 -2.99
CA CYS A 168 11.40 19.89 -3.20
C CYS A 168 9.94 19.72 -3.64
N TRP A 169 9.00 20.39 -2.94
CA TRP A 169 7.58 20.40 -3.32
C TRP A 169 7.35 21.00 -4.70
N LEU A 170 7.95 22.16 -4.99
CA LEU A 170 7.81 22.82 -6.29
C LEU A 170 8.30 21.93 -7.44
N ILE A 171 9.45 21.27 -7.27
CA ILE A 171 10.00 20.35 -8.27
C ILE A 171 9.08 19.15 -8.48
N VAL A 172 8.61 18.52 -7.40
CA VAL A 172 7.71 17.34 -7.50
C VAL A 172 6.38 17.70 -8.14
N LEU A 173 5.81 18.87 -7.80
CA LEU A 173 4.57 19.35 -8.40
C LEU A 173 4.75 19.72 -9.88
N ALA A 174 5.88 20.36 -10.23
CA ALA A 174 6.20 20.65 -11.62
C ALA A 174 6.30 19.36 -12.45
N ILE A 175 7.03 18.34 -11.96
CA ILE A 175 7.12 17.03 -12.61
C ILE A 175 5.73 16.40 -12.72
N PHE A 176 4.94 16.39 -11.65
CA PHE A 176 3.60 15.81 -11.64
C PHE A 176 2.68 16.46 -12.67
N ILE A 177 2.63 17.79 -12.73
CA ILE A 177 1.80 18.55 -13.68
C ILE A 177 2.28 18.33 -15.11
N SER A 178 3.60 18.45 -15.35
CA SER A 178 4.18 18.25 -16.68
C SER A 178 3.94 16.83 -17.20
N LEU A 179 4.14 15.81 -16.36
CA LEU A 179 3.89 14.42 -16.74
C LEU A 179 2.42 14.18 -16.99
N ASN A 180 1.51 14.72 -16.18
CA ASN A 180 0.07 14.56 -16.38
C ASN A 180 -0.36 15.04 -17.77
N ALA A 181 0.21 16.14 -18.27
CA ALA A 181 -0.11 16.71 -19.58
C ALA A 181 0.36 15.87 -20.78
N VAL A 182 1.36 15.00 -20.60
CA VAL A 182 1.94 14.18 -21.69
C VAL A 182 1.99 12.69 -21.36
N TYR A 183 1.22 12.26 -20.36
CA TYR A 183 1.40 10.95 -19.72
C TYR A 183 1.29 9.79 -20.72
N ASP A 184 0.23 9.78 -21.52
CA ASP A 184 -0.07 8.71 -22.49
C ASP A 184 0.96 8.63 -23.63
N LYS A 185 1.80 9.66 -23.81
CA LYS A 185 2.89 9.64 -24.79
C LYS A 185 4.17 9.00 -24.23
N LEU A 186 4.32 8.95 -22.91
CA LEU A 186 5.53 8.50 -22.23
C LEU A 186 5.37 7.14 -21.57
N PHE A 187 4.17 6.79 -21.12
CA PHE A 187 3.93 5.63 -20.28
C PHE A 187 2.68 4.85 -20.72
N ASP A 188 2.86 3.53 -20.87
CA ASP A 188 1.75 2.58 -21.07
C ASP A 188 1.13 2.10 -19.74
N VAL A 189 1.85 2.26 -18.61
CA VAL A 189 1.35 1.83 -17.29
C VAL A 189 0.22 2.74 -16.84
N TYR A 190 -0.85 2.16 -16.29
CA TYR A 190 -1.96 2.92 -15.73
C TYR A 190 -1.45 4.00 -14.76
N ILE A 191 -1.94 5.23 -14.95
CA ILE A 191 -1.39 6.43 -14.30
C ILE A 191 -1.36 6.37 -12.77
N ASN A 192 -2.35 5.73 -12.13
CA ASN A 192 -2.39 5.57 -10.68
C ASN A 192 -1.39 4.51 -10.18
N CYS A 193 -1.00 3.57 -11.05
CA CYS A 193 0.00 2.56 -10.75
C CYS A 193 1.43 3.08 -10.94
N ASN A 194 1.63 4.29 -11.48
CA ASN A 194 2.97 4.83 -11.73
C ASN A 194 3.57 5.47 -10.45
N PRO A 195 4.74 4.99 -9.97
CA PRO A 195 5.44 5.56 -8.81
C PRO A 195 5.64 7.07 -8.88
N ILE A 196 5.99 7.60 -10.05
CA ILE A 196 6.32 9.02 -10.22
C ILE A 196 5.07 9.90 -10.01
N MET A 197 3.93 9.46 -10.53
CA MET A 197 2.65 10.19 -10.40
C MET A 197 2.12 10.22 -8.96
N ARG A 198 2.65 9.36 -8.09
CA ARG A 198 2.27 9.25 -6.68
C ARG A 198 3.33 9.82 -5.73
N MET A 199 4.42 10.39 -6.26
CA MET A 199 5.45 11.08 -5.45
C MET A 199 4.91 12.19 -4.55
N PRO A 200 3.89 13.00 -4.94
CA PRO A 200 3.32 14.00 -4.05
C PRO A 200 2.77 13.41 -2.74
N GLU A 201 2.24 12.18 -2.76
CA GLU A 201 1.72 11.54 -1.54
C GLU A 201 2.83 11.05 -0.62
N ILE A 202 3.92 10.50 -1.18
CA ILE A 202 5.13 10.18 -0.40
C ILE A 202 5.67 11.45 0.24
N LEU A 203 5.76 12.54 -0.52
CA LEU A 203 6.25 13.83 -0.04
C LEU A 203 5.34 14.43 1.03
N PHE A 204 4.01 14.25 0.89
CA PHE A 204 3.05 14.57 1.94
C PHE A 204 3.32 13.79 3.22
N GLY A 205 3.55 12.47 3.14
CA GLY A 205 3.94 11.66 4.29
C GLY A 205 5.21 12.14 4.99
N ILE A 206 6.24 12.54 4.21
CA ILE A 206 7.48 13.14 4.74
C ILE A 206 7.17 14.47 5.46
N THR A 207 6.36 15.32 4.83
CA THR A 207 5.95 16.63 5.37
C THR A 207 5.16 16.46 6.66
N PHE A 208 4.22 15.51 6.68
CA PHE A 208 3.40 15.19 7.84
C PHE A 208 4.24 14.74 9.03
N ALA A 209 5.19 13.83 8.81
CA ALA A 209 6.13 13.37 9.83
C ALA A 209 7.03 14.48 10.38
N THR A 210 7.41 15.43 9.53
CA THR A 210 8.40 16.47 9.89
C THR A 210 7.75 17.67 10.60
N TYR A 211 6.59 18.13 10.10
CA TYR A 211 6.03 19.43 10.49
C TYR A 211 4.64 19.35 11.15
N ILE A 212 3.95 18.22 11.05
CA ILE A 212 2.52 18.15 11.41
C ILE A 212 2.30 17.29 12.66
N ILE A 213 2.77 16.05 12.67
CA ILE A 213 2.46 15.08 13.73
C ILE A 213 2.84 15.55 15.15
N ASN A 214 3.91 16.34 15.27
CA ASN A 214 4.39 16.86 16.55
C ASN A 214 3.81 18.24 16.92
N ASN A 215 2.96 18.82 16.07
CA ASN A 215 2.33 20.11 16.32
C ASN A 215 0.82 19.99 16.19
N ARG A 216 0.14 19.97 17.35
CA ARG A 216 -1.31 19.76 17.41
C ARG A 216 -2.12 20.81 16.66
N SER A 217 -1.65 22.06 16.65
CA SER A 217 -2.33 23.13 15.91
C SER A 217 -2.27 22.86 14.40
N ASN A 218 -1.10 22.45 13.89
CA ASN A 218 -0.94 22.12 12.47
C ASN A 218 -1.82 20.94 12.06
N GLU A 219 -1.90 19.90 12.88
CA GLU A 219 -2.75 18.73 12.62
C GLU A 219 -4.25 19.09 12.57
N ILE A 220 -4.71 19.95 13.50
CA ILE A 220 -6.09 20.44 13.54
C ILE A 220 -6.38 21.29 12.29
N TRP A 221 -5.54 22.28 11.98
CA TRP A 221 -5.75 23.14 10.82
C TRP A 221 -5.74 22.36 9.50
N LEU A 222 -4.80 21.43 9.35
CA LEU A 222 -4.77 20.55 8.18
C LEU A 222 -6.05 19.72 8.08
N SER A 223 -6.57 19.21 9.20
CA SER A 223 -7.81 18.42 9.21
C SER A 223 -9.05 19.28 8.90
N ILE A 224 -9.08 20.54 9.33
CA ILE A 224 -10.14 21.49 8.96
C ILE A 224 -10.11 21.78 7.46
N ILE A 225 -8.93 22.06 6.89
CA ILE A 225 -8.76 22.25 5.45
C ILE A 225 -9.18 20.99 4.69
N SER A 226 -8.79 19.81 5.19
CA SER A 226 -9.16 18.52 4.63
C SER A 226 -10.67 18.31 4.66
N LEU A 227 -11.34 18.68 5.75
CA LEU A 227 -12.80 18.59 5.85
C LEU A 227 -13.48 19.50 4.83
N PHE A 228 -12.99 20.73 4.67
CA PHE A 228 -13.47 21.64 3.64
C PHE A 228 -13.32 21.02 2.24
N VAL A 229 -12.15 20.45 1.92
CA VAL A 229 -11.94 19.73 0.65
C VAL A 229 -12.96 18.61 0.45
N LEU A 230 -13.25 17.81 1.47
CA LEU A 230 -14.23 16.72 1.37
C LEU A 230 -15.66 17.24 1.19
N VAL A 231 -16.04 18.33 1.85
CA VAL A 231 -17.36 18.97 1.68
C VAL A 231 -17.55 19.48 0.25
N PHE A 232 -16.49 20.01 -0.36
CA PHE A 232 -16.51 20.52 -1.74
C PHE A 232 -16.06 19.49 -2.78
N SER A 233 -15.97 18.19 -2.42
CA SER A 233 -15.39 17.16 -3.28
C SER A 233 -16.11 17.02 -4.62
N SER A 234 -17.44 17.18 -4.66
CA SER A 234 -18.21 17.08 -5.90
C SER A 234 -17.92 18.24 -6.85
N TYR A 235 -17.70 19.44 -6.32
CA TYR A 235 -17.27 20.59 -7.11
C TYR A 235 -15.84 20.40 -7.62
N LEU A 236 -14.93 20.01 -6.73
CA LEU A 236 -13.52 19.76 -7.07
C LEU A 236 -13.36 18.66 -8.12
N TYR A 237 -14.20 17.63 -8.12
CA TYR A 237 -14.18 16.57 -9.12
C TYR A 237 -14.39 17.09 -10.55
N ASN A 238 -15.21 18.14 -10.72
CA ASN A 238 -15.49 18.72 -12.02
C ASN A 238 -14.43 19.73 -12.49
N VAL A 239 -13.55 20.20 -11.58
CA VAL A 239 -12.59 21.28 -11.86
C VAL A 239 -11.15 20.78 -11.87
N LEU A 240 -10.82 19.81 -11.02
CA LEU A 240 -9.47 19.29 -10.90
C LEU A 240 -9.21 18.14 -11.89
N PRO A 241 -8.00 18.03 -12.45
CA PRO A 241 -7.58 16.83 -13.16
C PRO A 241 -7.73 15.59 -12.25
N PRO A 242 -8.12 14.41 -12.79
CA PRO A 242 -8.43 13.23 -11.99
C PRO A 242 -7.32 12.82 -11.00
N GLN A 243 -6.05 12.95 -11.40
CA GLN A 243 -4.91 12.57 -10.57
C GLN A 243 -4.67 13.55 -9.42
N LEU A 244 -4.90 14.84 -9.66
CA LEU A 244 -4.82 15.86 -8.62
C LEU A 244 -5.99 15.71 -7.64
N TYR A 245 -7.18 15.40 -8.16
CA TYR A 245 -8.35 15.10 -7.35
C TYR A 245 -8.08 13.90 -6.41
N MET A 246 -7.59 12.78 -6.95
CA MET A 246 -7.20 11.60 -6.18
C MET A 246 -6.21 11.95 -5.05
N LEU A 247 -5.13 12.69 -5.38
CA LEU A 247 -4.14 13.15 -4.41
C LEU A 247 -4.80 13.92 -3.26
N VAL A 248 -5.62 14.91 -3.60
CA VAL A 248 -6.26 15.82 -2.65
C VAL A 248 -7.27 15.09 -1.75
N ILE A 249 -8.05 14.16 -2.29
CA ILE A 249 -8.96 13.31 -1.51
C ILE A 249 -8.18 12.37 -0.58
N GLY A 250 -7.14 11.69 -1.08
CA GLY A 250 -6.33 10.77 -0.28
C GLY A 250 -5.64 11.46 0.90
N VAL A 251 -5.02 12.63 0.66
CA VAL A 251 -4.43 13.47 1.69
C VAL A 251 -5.46 13.94 2.71
N SER A 252 -6.66 14.32 2.26
CA SER A 252 -7.71 14.82 3.15
C SER A 252 -8.25 13.72 4.06
N ILE A 253 -8.53 12.54 3.51
CA ILE A 253 -8.96 11.37 4.29
C ILE A 253 -7.89 10.98 5.31
N PHE A 254 -6.62 10.89 4.89
CA PHE A 254 -5.52 10.56 5.80
C PHE A 254 -5.44 11.54 6.99
N SER A 255 -5.50 12.85 6.69
CA SER A 255 -5.33 13.90 7.71
C SER A 255 -6.44 13.85 8.75
N ILE A 256 -7.69 13.72 8.30
CA ILE A 256 -8.87 13.59 9.18
C ILE A 256 -8.77 12.30 10.01
N MET A 257 -8.42 11.16 9.39
CA MET A 257 -8.27 9.90 10.11
C MET A 257 -7.16 9.96 11.17
N SER A 258 -6.02 10.57 10.85
CA SER A 258 -4.91 10.77 11.79
C SER A 258 -5.39 11.53 13.02
N LEU A 259 -6.02 12.69 12.81
CA LEU A 259 -6.52 13.51 13.91
C LEU A 259 -7.59 12.78 14.72
N LEU A 260 -8.59 12.18 14.07
CA LEU A 260 -9.68 11.49 14.77
C LEU A 260 -9.17 10.33 15.62
N PHE A 261 -8.30 9.49 15.07
CA PHE A 261 -7.75 8.34 15.79
C PHE A 261 -6.73 8.75 16.85
N SER A 262 -6.08 9.91 16.72
CA SER A 262 -5.20 10.43 17.77
C SER A 262 -5.94 10.77 19.08
N PHE A 263 -7.25 11.04 19.04
CA PHE A 263 -8.05 11.30 20.23
C PHE A 263 -8.43 10.03 21.00
N ILE A 264 -8.29 8.85 20.38
CA ILE A 264 -8.61 7.58 21.01
C ILE A 264 -7.52 7.23 22.01
N ARG A 265 -7.91 6.93 23.26
CA ARG A 265 -7.00 6.43 24.28
C ARG A 265 -6.86 4.92 24.13
N TYR A 266 -5.70 4.48 23.64
CA TYR A 266 -5.36 3.07 23.54
C TYR A 266 -4.67 2.61 24.83
N ASN A 267 -5.26 1.64 25.53
CA ASN A 267 -4.56 0.97 26.63
C ASN A 267 -3.50 0.00 26.07
N ASP A 268 -2.66 -0.57 26.93
CA ASP A 268 -1.55 -1.43 26.50
C ASP A 268 -2.01 -2.70 25.78
N ILE A 269 -3.13 -3.29 26.21
CA ILE A 269 -3.69 -4.51 25.59
C ILE A 269 -4.12 -4.21 24.15
N VAL A 270 -4.90 -3.15 23.95
CA VAL A 270 -5.39 -2.72 22.63
C VAL A 270 -4.22 -2.28 21.75
N SER A 271 -3.27 -1.53 22.31
CA SER A 271 -2.07 -1.10 21.58
C SER A 271 -1.25 -2.28 21.08
N ASN A 272 -0.97 -3.27 21.94
CA ASN A 272 -0.24 -4.48 21.58
C ASN A 272 -0.97 -5.30 20.51
N PHE A 273 -2.30 -5.38 20.60
CA PHE A 273 -3.12 -6.04 19.59
C PHE A 273 -3.05 -5.30 18.24
N ILE A 274 -3.25 -3.98 18.21
CA ILE A 274 -3.15 -3.16 16.99
C ILE A 274 -1.76 -3.30 16.36
N VAL A 275 -0.71 -3.21 17.17
CA VAL A 275 0.68 -3.38 16.70
C VAL A 275 0.88 -4.75 16.05
N LYS A 276 0.34 -5.81 16.66
CA LYS A 276 0.43 -7.17 16.14
C LYS A 276 -0.31 -7.30 14.81
N ILE A 277 -1.56 -6.85 14.72
CA ILE A 277 -2.35 -6.92 13.47
C ILE A 277 -1.71 -6.06 12.38
N SER A 278 -1.30 -4.83 12.71
CA SER A 278 -0.59 -3.93 11.79
C SER A 278 0.69 -4.54 11.23
N SER A 279 1.42 -5.33 12.03
CA SER A 279 2.63 -6.02 11.55
C SER A 279 2.36 -7.12 10.52
N LEU A 280 1.14 -7.67 10.49
CA LEU A 280 0.73 -8.73 9.58
C LEU A 280 0.15 -8.19 8.26
N THR A 281 -0.17 -6.89 8.16
CA THR A 281 -0.91 -6.34 7.00
C THR A 281 -0.19 -6.58 5.68
N PHE A 282 1.14 -6.50 5.65
CA PHE A 282 1.89 -6.75 4.40
C PHE A 282 1.76 -8.21 3.96
N LEU A 283 1.91 -9.17 4.87
CA LEU A 283 1.72 -10.59 4.55
C LEU A 283 0.27 -10.90 4.16
N ALA A 284 -0.72 -10.35 4.87
CA ALA A 284 -2.13 -10.51 4.52
C ALA A 284 -2.40 -9.94 3.12
N PHE A 285 -1.83 -8.78 2.81
CA PHE A 285 -1.85 -8.18 1.47
C PHE A 285 -1.18 -9.06 0.40
N LEU A 286 -0.15 -9.86 0.71
CA LEU A 286 0.42 -10.76 -0.30
C LEU A 286 -0.55 -11.90 -0.67
N PHE A 287 -1.33 -12.41 0.28
CA PHE A 287 -2.18 -13.59 0.08
C PHE A 287 -3.65 -13.28 -0.28
N HIS A 288 -4.15 -12.08 -0.02
CA HIS A 288 -5.60 -11.80 -0.09
C HIS A 288 -6.24 -12.15 -1.43
N HIS A 289 -5.60 -11.87 -2.56
CA HIS A 289 -6.14 -12.23 -3.87
C HIS A 289 -6.30 -13.73 -4.05
N GLN A 290 -5.30 -14.51 -3.64
CA GLN A 290 -5.34 -15.96 -3.75
C GLN A 290 -6.44 -16.55 -2.86
N ILE A 291 -6.65 -15.96 -1.68
CA ILE A 291 -7.74 -16.36 -0.77
C ILE A 291 -9.09 -16.01 -1.36
N ILE A 292 -9.28 -14.77 -1.83
CA ILE A 292 -10.52 -14.35 -2.49
C ILE A 292 -10.80 -15.28 -3.68
N TYR A 293 -9.83 -15.47 -4.56
CA TYR A 293 -9.95 -16.35 -5.72
C TYR A 293 -10.34 -17.78 -5.34
N ALA A 294 -9.71 -18.36 -4.32
CA ALA A 294 -10.03 -19.71 -3.85
C ALA A 294 -11.48 -19.81 -3.35
N VAL A 295 -11.95 -18.84 -2.56
CA VAL A 295 -13.36 -18.81 -2.10
C VAL A 295 -14.31 -18.62 -3.29
N PHE A 296 -13.95 -17.77 -4.25
CA PHE A 296 -14.74 -17.53 -5.47
C PHE A 296 -14.89 -18.75 -6.39
N ARG A 297 -14.02 -19.75 -6.26
CA ARG A 297 -14.15 -21.02 -6.99
C ARG A 297 -15.07 -22.04 -6.33
N ILE A 298 -15.36 -21.87 -5.04
CA ILE A 298 -16.13 -22.84 -4.24
C ILE A 298 -17.61 -22.47 -4.23
N PHE A 299 -17.92 -21.17 -4.16
CA PHE A 299 -19.28 -20.68 -4.00
C PHE A 299 -19.81 -20.02 -5.28
N ASP A 300 -21.10 -20.24 -5.60
CA ASP A 300 -21.80 -19.47 -6.64
C ASP A 300 -22.45 -18.22 -6.01
N TYR A 301 -21.79 -17.08 -6.18
CA TYR A 301 -22.18 -15.79 -5.57
C TYR A 301 -23.49 -15.21 -6.10
N ARG A 302 -24.02 -15.73 -7.21
CA ARG A 302 -25.31 -15.33 -7.76
C ARG A 302 -26.46 -15.86 -6.90
N SER A 303 -26.25 -17.02 -6.27
CA SER A 303 -27.22 -17.67 -5.39
C SER A 303 -27.20 -17.16 -3.95
N LEU A 304 -26.14 -16.46 -3.56
CA LEU A 304 -25.95 -16.01 -2.18
C LEU A 304 -26.74 -14.74 -1.86
N ASP A 305 -27.34 -14.70 -0.68
CA ASP A 305 -27.92 -13.49 -0.14
C ASP A 305 -26.84 -12.49 0.34
N TYR A 306 -27.27 -11.29 0.74
CA TYR A 306 -26.36 -10.24 1.18
C TYR A 306 -25.59 -10.61 2.46
N GLN A 307 -26.22 -11.28 3.42
CA GLN A 307 -25.60 -11.66 4.69
C GLN A 307 -24.53 -12.72 4.48
N GLN A 308 -24.78 -13.69 3.61
CA GLN A 308 -23.83 -14.71 3.20
C GLN A 308 -22.62 -14.08 2.50
N LYS A 309 -22.83 -13.09 1.62
CA LYS A 309 -21.73 -12.34 1.00
C LYS A 309 -20.89 -11.61 2.03
N VAL A 310 -21.50 -10.97 3.02
CA VAL A 310 -20.77 -10.31 4.13
C VAL A 310 -20.00 -11.34 4.97
N ALA A 311 -20.60 -12.49 5.27
CA ALA A 311 -19.93 -13.57 5.99
C ALA A 311 -18.69 -14.08 5.22
N LEU A 312 -18.79 -14.25 3.90
CA LEU A 312 -17.66 -14.64 3.06
C LEU A 312 -16.57 -13.55 2.98
N LEU A 313 -16.93 -12.26 2.97
CA LEU A 313 -15.94 -11.19 3.08
C LEU A 313 -15.17 -11.27 4.41
N VAL A 314 -15.91 -11.41 5.52
CA VAL A 314 -15.30 -11.56 6.86
C VAL A 314 -14.39 -12.79 6.89
N PHE A 315 -14.83 -13.91 6.30
CA PHE A 315 -13.99 -15.10 6.15
C PHE A 315 -12.71 -14.80 5.36
N CYS A 316 -12.80 -14.15 4.19
CA CYS A 316 -11.63 -13.79 3.39
C CYS A 316 -10.63 -12.91 4.16
N VAL A 317 -11.13 -11.93 4.93
CA VAL A 317 -10.29 -11.09 5.80
C VAL A 317 -9.61 -11.93 6.87
N LEU A 318 -10.38 -12.72 7.63
CA LEU A 318 -9.85 -13.55 8.72
C LEU A 318 -8.85 -14.59 8.20
N ALA A 319 -9.15 -15.24 7.09
CA ALA A 319 -8.26 -16.18 6.42
C ALA A 319 -6.96 -15.49 5.97
N SER A 320 -7.03 -14.28 5.40
CA SER A 320 -5.84 -13.52 4.98
C SER A 320 -4.90 -13.22 6.15
N PHE A 321 -5.46 -12.76 7.28
CA PHE A 321 -4.67 -12.50 8.48
C PHE A 321 -4.22 -13.78 9.19
N TYR A 322 -5.00 -14.85 9.13
CA TYR A 322 -4.62 -16.15 9.66
C TYR A 322 -3.42 -16.73 8.92
N VAL A 323 -3.48 -16.82 7.58
CA VAL A 323 -2.35 -17.28 6.76
C VAL A 323 -1.12 -16.40 7.00
N ALA A 324 -1.29 -15.07 7.04
CA ALA A 324 -0.21 -14.15 7.35
C ALA A 324 0.46 -14.46 8.71
N LYS A 325 -0.35 -14.73 9.74
CA LYS A 325 0.13 -15.10 11.08
C LYS A 325 0.90 -16.41 11.07
N GLU A 326 0.42 -17.44 10.38
CA GLU A 326 1.07 -18.76 10.34
C GLU A 326 2.36 -18.75 9.51
N VAL A 327 2.45 -17.88 8.49
CA VAL A 327 3.65 -17.71 7.66
C VAL A 327 4.71 -16.81 8.33
N ALA A 328 4.30 -15.88 9.20
CA ALA A 328 5.19 -14.91 9.82
C ALA A 328 6.41 -15.51 10.57
N PRO A 329 6.32 -16.62 11.34
CA PRO A 329 7.48 -17.23 11.99
C PRO A 329 8.55 -17.71 11.01
N LEU A 330 8.15 -18.27 9.86
CA LEU A 330 9.06 -18.71 8.81
C LEU A 330 9.75 -17.51 8.18
N VAL A 331 8.98 -16.46 7.84
CA VAL A 331 9.50 -15.19 7.33
C VAL A 331 10.50 -14.57 8.30
N ASN A 332 10.16 -14.47 9.59
CA ASN A 332 11.04 -13.91 10.60
C ASN A 332 12.34 -14.70 10.76
N SER A 333 12.29 -16.02 10.65
CA SER A 333 13.47 -16.88 10.72
C SER A 333 14.37 -16.70 9.50
N PHE A 334 13.79 -16.64 8.30
CA PHE A 334 14.53 -16.39 7.07
C PHE A 334 15.13 -14.97 7.04
N THR A 335 14.37 -13.95 7.47
CA THR A 335 14.85 -12.57 7.60
C THR A 335 16.03 -12.48 8.58
N ARG A 336 15.98 -13.16 9.73
CA ARG A 336 17.11 -13.20 10.68
C ARG A 336 18.36 -13.82 10.04
N LEU A 337 18.20 -14.90 9.28
CA LEU A 337 19.30 -15.54 8.56
C LEU A 337 19.93 -14.59 7.54
N LEU A 338 19.13 -13.95 6.69
CA LEU A 338 19.62 -12.97 5.71
C LEU A 338 20.29 -11.79 6.38
N LYS A 339 19.68 -11.23 7.44
CA LYS A 339 20.23 -10.12 8.23
C LYS A 339 21.61 -10.47 8.77
N SER A 340 21.78 -11.68 9.32
CA SER A 340 23.07 -12.14 9.87
C SER A 340 24.18 -12.25 8.83
N LYS A 341 23.84 -12.42 7.55
CA LYS A 341 24.81 -12.45 6.44
C LYS A 341 25.08 -11.06 5.87
N MET A 342 24.05 -10.22 5.75
CA MET A 342 24.12 -8.92 5.06
C MET A 342 24.66 -7.77 5.91
N LEU A 343 24.46 -7.84 7.24
CA LEU A 343 24.84 -6.78 8.20
C LEU A 343 25.98 -7.23 9.14
N LYS A 344 26.70 -8.31 8.81
CA LYS A 344 27.82 -8.81 9.64
C LYS A 344 29.03 -7.88 9.70
N ASN A 345 29.10 -6.88 8.81
CA ASN A 345 30.23 -5.97 8.63
C ASN A 345 29.83 -4.48 8.59
N SER A 346 28.71 -4.07 9.19
CA SER A 346 28.29 -2.65 9.26
C SER A 346 28.50 -2.06 10.64
#